data_AF-A0AAW2FZ74-F1
#
_entry.id   AF-A0AAW2FZ74-F1
#
_cell.length_a   1.000
_cell.length_b   1.000
_cell.length_c   1.000
_cell.angle_alpha   90.00
_cell.angle_beta   90.00
_cell.angle_gamma   90.00
#
_symmetry.space_group_name_H-M   'P 1'
#
loop_
_entity.id
_entity.type
_entity.pdbx_description
1 polymer ?
#
loop_
_entity_poly.entity_id
_entity_poly.type
_entity_poly.pdbx_seq_one_letter_code
_entity_poly.pdbx_strand_id
1 'polypeptide(L)'
;MFIKPFKVKTNYQLKGTERKKLCEEVLVAYPRLSDEEIQLLLPKKESISIMKIVTHNGHVGKVYCVAKIPMFFQLDPYDTLLFPTIYTLWHHPHLLKSFTTHAPVVSKLVKGADLMLPGLVLKEPVTLYSFGKLPKGTPMSINTEENKAAVAVGVTALSSEDMYLAAGHGKCVEVFHVIGDMLCQLGKPPLRPDLGLPNIDSSANSLKNIESVNQEVIDQTEIVSVKLDELELSKPLSDIKDEVISTEHVEEGEEEEEEKESVETENVQISNIVEPEVVDPVQEMDRLLEYCFLKACKTTVKVTDLPMLSSNFFKNHLLTACPPGSNVDVKKSRYKKLSVFLAEMKAKGLINTSITKGVETLLSIKFDHPLVKKLIVTEEPITAEPVVSNSAVVSECYRVTADVLPVLSKFGFEKGDVMKRAEIRKYFTEYVKVEDLQDGKILKLNPVLAGIMRTKVHQETVTMEDGINKFIGRMTHMHEVTLAGNTLLHTGKLEPIDMRVTVRSGGKKVTLVNNLETFGINPKEFSKECQSIGASATITDDPGKKTPSVLVQGNQILYVYKLLTEKYQIKKTYIRGLEFAPKKKK
;
A
#
# COMPACT_ATOMS: atom_id res chain seq x y z
N MET A 1 -13.24 18.70 9.69
CA MET A 1 -13.62 18.41 11.09
C MET A 1 -12.85 17.24 11.72
N PHE A 2 -12.81 16.03 11.14
CA PHE A 2 -12.32 14.81 11.82
C PHE A 2 -10.79 14.60 11.89
N ILE A 3 -9.98 15.66 11.81
CA ILE A 3 -8.51 15.55 11.75
C ILE A 3 -7.89 15.36 13.15
N LYS A 4 -8.56 15.86 14.20
CA LYS A 4 -8.20 15.56 15.59
C LYS A 4 -9.02 14.37 16.10
N PRO A 5 -8.47 13.51 16.99
CA PRO A 5 -9.20 12.40 17.57
C PRO A 5 -10.53 12.83 18.21
N PHE A 6 -11.63 12.18 17.78
CA PHE A 6 -12.96 12.36 18.36
C PHE A 6 -13.24 11.30 19.43
N LYS A 7 -14.10 11.62 20.39
CA LYS A 7 -14.50 10.70 21.47
C LYS A 7 -15.81 10.00 21.09
N VAL A 8 -15.83 8.67 21.11
CA VAL A 8 -17.07 7.89 20.93
C VAL A 8 -17.85 7.89 22.26
N LYS A 9 -19.07 8.42 22.26
CA LYS A 9 -19.99 8.41 23.41
C LYS A 9 -20.70 7.06 23.52
N THR A 10 -21.28 6.58 22.43
CA THR A 10 -21.94 5.28 22.34
C THR A 10 -21.73 4.66 20.97
N ASN A 11 -21.67 3.33 20.91
CA ASN A 11 -21.70 2.55 19.67
C ASN A 11 -22.72 1.42 19.84
N TYR A 12 -23.67 1.30 18.92
CA TYR A 12 -24.69 0.25 18.93
C TYR A 12 -25.06 -0.18 17.51
N GLN A 13 -25.45 -1.43 17.35
CA GLN A 13 -25.95 -1.97 16.08
C GLN A 13 -27.41 -1.58 15.87
N LEU A 14 -27.76 -1.16 14.65
CA LEU A 14 -29.10 -0.78 14.25
C LEU A 14 -30.05 -1.99 14.22
N LYS A 15 -31.26 -1.80 14.75
CA LYS A 15 -32.37 -2.76 14.61
C LYS A 15 -33.04 -2.61 13.24
N GLY A 16 -33.74 -3.65 12.78
CA GLY A 16 -34.36 -3.69 11.45
C GLY A 16 -35.37 -2.56 11.16
N THR A 17 -36.01 -2.00 12.18
CA THR A 17 -36.90 -0.82 12.06
C THR A 17 -36.14 0.48 11.89
N GLU A 18 -35.12 0.71 12.73
CA GLU A 18 -34.24 1.89 12.64
C GLU A 18 -33.44 1.90 11.32
N ARG A 19 -33.07 0.71 10.83
CA ARG A 19 -32.46 0.51 9.52
C ARG A 19 -33.33 0.99 8.36
N LYS A 20 -34.64 0.69 8.38
CA LYS A 20 -35.57 1.15 7.33
C LYS A 20 -35.62 2.68 7.30
N LYS A 21 -35.74 3.31 8.48
CA LYS A 21 -35.69 4.78 8.63
C LYS A 21 -34.41 5.37 8.05
N LEU A 22 -33.24 4.75 8.25
CA LEU A 22 -32.00 5.22 7.63
C LEU A 22 -32.04 5.14 6.09
N CYS A 23 -32.61 4.08 5.51
CA CYS A 23 -32.79 4.00 4.06
C CYS A 23 -33.77 5.08 3.55
N GLU A 24 -34.87 5.32 4.28
CA GLU A 24 -35.85 6.38 4.00
C GLU A 24 -35.20 7.79 4.09
N GLU A 25 -34.39 8.04 5.12
CA GLU A 25 -33.59 9.27 5.30
C GLU A 25 -32.59 9.48 4.16
N VAL A 26 -31.92 8.40 3.69
CA VAL A 26 -31.00 8.45 2.54
C VAL A 26 -31.73 8.74 1.23
N LEU A 27 -32.89 8.11 0.98
CA LEU A 27 -33.73 8.39 -0.20
C LEU A 27 -34.20 9.85 -0.25
N VAL A 28 -34.66 10.38 0.88
CA VAL A 28 -35.13 11.77 0.99
C VAL A 28 -33.97 12.76 0.82
N ALA A 29 -32.79 12.47 1.36
CA ALA A 29 -31.60 13.30 1.18
C ALA A 29 -31.02 13.22 -0.24
N TYR A 30 -31.13 12.05 -0.90
CA TYR A 30 -30.50 11.77 -2.19
C TYR A 30 -31.43 11.05 -3.18
N PRO A 31 -32.42 11.75 -3.78
CA PRO A 31 -33.37 11.18 -4.75
C PRO A 31 -32.77 10.70 -6.09
N ARG A 32 -31.43 10.65 -6.21
CA ARG A 32 -30.69 10.09 -7.34
C ARG A 32 -30.35 8.61 -7.16
N LEU A 33 -30.38 8.10 -5.94
CA LEU A 33 -30.05 6.71 -5.64
C LEU A 33 -31.27 5.81 -5.87
N SER A 34 -31.07 4.64 -6.50
CA SER A 34 -32.08 3.59 -6.55
C SER A 34 -32.12 2.76 -5.25
N ASP A 35 -33.22 2.04 -5.02
CA ASP A 35 -33.31 1.06 -3.93
C ASP A 35 -32.25 -0.05 -4.01
N GLU A 36 -31.77 -0.36 -5.22
CA GLU A 36 -30.71 -1.35 -5.46
C GLU A 36 -29.33 -0.79 -5.07
N GLU A 37 -29.03 0.46 -5.42
CA GLU A 37 -27.81 1.16 -5.00
C GLU A 37 -27.77 1.34 -3.48
N ILE A 38 -28.90 1.67 -2.85
CA ILE A 38 -29.01 1.72 -1.39
C ILE A 38 -28.85 0.33 -0.76
N GLN A 39 -29.30 -0.74 -1.42
CA GLN A 39 -29.03 -2.11 -0.98
C GLN A 39 -27.57 -2.52 -1.17
N LEU A 40 -26.83 -1.93 -2.11
CA LEU A 40 -25.38 -2.11 -2.26
C LEU A 40 -24.60 -1.34 -1.18
N LEU A 41 -24.97 -0.08 -0.91
CA LEU A 41 -24.36 0.76 0.13
C LEU A 41 -24.69 0.30 1.56
N LEU A 42 -25.89 -0.25 1.78
CA LEU A 42 -26.40 -0.73 3.07
C LEU A 42 -26.91 -2.19 2.93
N PRO A 43 -26.03 -3.22 2.81
CA PRO A 43 -26.43 -4.59 2.47
C PRO A 43 -27.27 -5.28 3.55
N LYS A 44 -28.45 -5.80 3.19
CA LYS A 44 -29.44 -6.37 4.15
C LYS A 44 -28.89 -7.48 5.05
N LYS A 45 -27.84 -8.19 4.61
CA LYS A 45 -27.13 -9.25 5.36
C LYS A 45 -26.09 -8.72 6.38
N GLU A 46 -25.65 -7.47 6.25
CA GLU A 46 -24.57 -6.91 7.07
C GLU A 46 -25.07 -6.07 8.26
N SER A 47 -24.21 -6.00 9.28
CA SER A 47 -24.43 -5.21 10.49
C SER A 47 -24.04 -3.75 10.27
N ILE A 48 -25.04 -2.87 10.37
CA ILE A 48 -24.86 -1.41 10.40
C ILE A 48 -24.82 -0.97 11.87
N SER A 49 -23.87 -0.13 12.24
CA SER A 49 -23.73 0.44 13.59
C SER A 49 -23.77 1.96 13.58
N ILE A 50 -24.44 2.55 14.56
CA ILE A 50 -24.37 3.99 14.84
C ILE A 50 -23.33 4.24 15.93
N MET A 51 -22.33 5.04 15.59
CA MET A 51 -21.38 5.63 16.52
C MET A 51 -21.81 7.08 16.82
N LYS A 52 -22.31 7.35 18.03
CA LYS A 52 -22.49 8.73 18.51
C LYS A 52 -21.14 9.24 18.98
N ILE A 53 -20.63 10.28 18.34
CA ILE A 53 -19.28 10.82 18.55
C ILE A 53 -19.33 12.27 19.05
N VAL A 54 -18.24 12.74 19.65
CA VAL A 54 -18.00 14.16 19.96
C VAL A 54 -16.66 14.55 19.36
N THR A 55 -16.69 15.54 18.48
CA THR A 55 -15.49 16.12 17.86
C THR A 55 -14.64 16.86 18.89
N HIS A 56 -13.36 17.11 18.59
CA HIS A 56 -12.50 17.95 19.43
C HIS A 56 -13.12 19.33 19.74
N ASN A 57 -13.93 19.87 18.83
CA ASN A 57 -14.54 21.21 18.94
C ASN A 57 -15.91 21.19 19.66
N GLY A 58 -16.27 20.07 20.31
CA GLY A 58 -17.47 19.98 21.14
C GLY A 58 -18.74 19.55 20.41
N HIS A 59 -18.84 19.73 19.08
CA HIS A 59 -19.98 19.24 18.30
C HIS A 59 -20.15 17.74 18.49
N VAL A 60 -21.37 17.28 18.80
CA VAL A 60 -21.77 15.88 18.73
C VAL A 60 -22.09 15.55 17.27
N GLY A 61 -22.12 14.26 16.96
CA GLY A 61 -22.53 13.74 15.66
C GLY A 61 -22.86 12.27 15.70
N LYS A 62 -23.46 11.78 14.62
CA LYS A 62 -23.83 10.38 14.38
C LYS A 62 -23.01 9.90 13.17
N VAL A 63 -22.31 8.79 13.29
CA VAL A 63 -21.63 8.13 12.15
C VAL A 63 -22.25 6.76 11.94
N TYR A 64 -22.64 6.49 10.70
CA TYR A 64 -23.29 5.27 10.27
C TYR A 64 -22.25 4.39 9.58
N CYS A 65 -21.86 3.28 10.22
CA CYS A 65 -20.81 2.40 9.73
C CYS A 65 -21.38 1.04 9.31
N VAL A 66 -21.01 0.58 8.12
CA VAL A 66 -21.34 -0.76 7.57
C VAL A 66 -20.08 -1.60 7.62
N ALA A 67 -20.12 -2.80 8.21
CA ALA A 67 -18.94 -3.66 8.40
C ALA A 67 -17.71 -2.97 9.07
N LYS A 68 -17.95 -1.89 9.83
CA LYS A 68 -16.99 -0.93 10.45
C LYS A 68 -16.41 0.16 9.51
N ILE A 69 -16.75 0.18 8.23
CA ILE A 69 -16.43 1.28 7.30
C ILE A 69 -17.51 2.37 7.46
N PRO A 70 -17.14 3.65 7.66
CA PRO A 70 -18.12 4.74 7.79
C PRO A 70 -18.68 5.14 6.42
N MET A 71 -20.00 5.09 6.25
CA MET A 71 -20.68 5.39 4.96
C MET A 71 -21.38 6.75 4.97
N PHE A 72 -21.99 7.12 6.10
CA PHE A 72 -22.65 8.42 6.28
C PHE A 72 -22.34 9.02 7.64
N PHE A 73 -22.45 10.34 7.76
CA PHE A 73 -22.34 11.07 9.02
C PHE A 73 -23.28 12.27 9.10
N GLN A 74 -23.61 12.67 10.32
CA GLN A 74 -24.54 13.75 10.66
C GLN A 74 -23.94 14.51 11.86
N LEU A 75 -24.08 15.84 11.91
CA LEU A 75 -23.39 16.71 12.87
C LEU A 75 -24.35 17.76 13.42
N ASP A 76 -24.30 18.07 14.73
CA ASP A 76 -25.27 18.95 15.39
C ASP A 76 -25.55 20.30 14.67
N PRO A 77 -24.55 21.05 14.13
CA PRO A 77 -24.82 22.32 13.43
C PRO A 77 -25.58 22.16 12.11
N TYR A 78 -25.72 20.93 11.64
CA TYR A 78 -26.33 20.51 10.38
C TYR A 78 -27.18 19.25 10.61
N ASP A 79 -27.86 19.09 11.75
CA ASP A 79 -28.54 17.82 12.11
C ASP A 79 -29.74 17.47 11.21
N THR A 80 -30.11 18.35 10.27
CA THR A 80 -31.06 18.09 9.18
C THR A 80 -30.42 17.46 7.93
N LEU A 81 -29.09 17.44 7.82
CA LEU A 81 -28.35 16.98 6.64
C LEU A 81 -27.53 15.72 6.95
N LEU A 82 -27.79 14.66 6.19
CA LEU A 82 -27.01 13.42 6.20
C LEU A 82 -25.91 13.50 5.13
N PHE A 83 -24.65 13.51 5.54
CA PHE A 83 -23.50 13.63 4.63
C PHE A 83 -22.93 12.25 4.27
N PRO A 84 -22.67 11.93 3.00
CA PRO A 84 -21.88 10.76 2.61
C PRO A 84 -20.41 10.96 3.01
N THR A 85 -19.72 9.87 3.34
CA THR A 85 -18.26 9.86 3.44
C THR A 85 -17.60 9.83 2.05
N ILE A 86 -16.27 10.00 1.99
CA ILE A 86 -15.53 9.81 0.72
C ILE A 86 -15.76 8.40 0.16
N TYR A 87 -15.90 7.38 1.00
CA TYR A 87 -16.12 5.99 0.59
C TYR A 87 -17.46 5.82 -0.16
N THR A 88 -18.55 6.39 0.35
CA THR A 88 -19.85 6.40 -0.35
C THR A 88 -19.77 7.15 -1.69
N LEU A 89 -18.99 8.24 -1.75
CA LEU A 89 -18.73 9.00 -2.98
C LEU A 89 -17.76 8.29 -3.95
N TRP A 90 -17.03 7.28 -3.52
CA TRP A 90 -16.23 6.42 -4.41
C TRP A 90 -17.09 5.37 -5.10
N HIS A 91 -18.17 4.90 -4.45
CA HIS A 91 -19.19 4.06 -5.08
C HIS A 91 -20.12 4.88 -5.99
N HIS A 92 -20.60 6.05 -5.55
CA HIS A 92 -21.51 6.90 -6.34
C HIS A 92 -20.98 8.35 -6.44
N PRO A 93 -20.04 8.65 -7.36
CA PRO A 93 -19.44 9.98 -7.50
C PRO A 93 -20.44 11.09 -7.85
N HIS A 94 -21.55 10.74 -8.49
CA HIS A 94 -22.60 11.66 -8.95
C HIS A 94 -23.66 11.99 -7.87
N LEU A 95 -23.50 11.46 -6.65
CA LEU A 95 -24.38 11.68 -5.50
C LEU A 95 -24.39 13.15 -5.04
N LEU A 96 -23.21 13.78 -5.05
CA LEU A 96 -23.03 15.22 -4.81
C LEU A 96 -22.50 15.90 -6.08
N LYS A 97 -22.74 17.21 -6.22
CA LYS A 97 -21.97 18.04 -7.15
C LYS A 97 -20.52 18.12 -6.63
N SER A 98 -19.56 18.13 -7.55
CA SER A 98 -18.13 18.11 -7.24
C SER A 98 -17.44 19.42 -7.66
N PHE A 99 -16.48 19.87 -6.86
CA PHE A 99 -15.50 20.88 -7.24
C PHE A 99 -14.13 20.23 -7.45
N THR A 100 -13.45 20.58 -8.55
CA THR A 100 -12.10 20.11 -8.84
C THR A 100 -11.05 21.07 -8.27
N THR A 101 -10.02 20.51 -7.64
CA THR A 101 -8.91 21.28 -7.04
C THR A 101 -7.56 20.75 -7.51
N HIS A 102 -6.54 21.63 -7.55
CA HIS A 102 -5.19 21.25 -7.91
C HIS A 102 -4.56 20.32 -6.87
N ALA A 103 -3.77 19.33 -7.30
CA ALA A 103 -3.15 18.32 -6.42
C ALA A 103 -2.38 18.90 -5.21
N PRO A 104 -1.62 20.01 -5.31
CA PRO A 104 -0.94 20.60 -4.14
C PRO A 104 -1.88 21.09 -3.04
N VAL A 105 -3.15 21.42 -3.36
CA VAL A 105 -4.15 21.88 -2.38
C VAL A 105 -4.54 20.76 -1.41
N VAL A 106 -4.56 19.50 -1.86
CA VAL A 106 -4.86 18.33 -1.02
C VAL A 106 -3.96 18.28 0.21
N SER A 107 -2.67 18.60 0.06
CA SER A 107 -1.70 18.64 1.17
C SER A 107 -2.04 19.64 2.27
N LYS A 108 -2.91 20.63 1.98
CA LYS A 108 -3.45 21.62 2.91
C LYS A 108 -4.79 21.17 3.48
N LEU A 109 -5.67 20.56 2.67
CA LEU A 109 -6.95 20.01 3.12
C LEU A 109 -6.77 18.90 4.17
N VAL A 110 -5.81 17.99 3.96
CA VAL A 110 -5.44 16.93 4.94
C VAL A 110 -4.95 17.51 6.27
N LYS A 111 -4.36 18.72 6.27
CA LYS A 111 -3.94 19.46 7.47
C LYS A 111 -5.07 20.25 8.13
N GLY A 112 -6.26 20.30 7.51
CA GLY A 112 -7.45 20.96 8.04
C GLY A 112 -7.64 22.40 7.60
N ALA A 113 -7.01 22.80 6.48
CA ALA A 113 -7.45 23.99 5.76
C ALA A 113 -8.77 23.71 5.05
N ASP A 114 -9.61 24.74 4.95
CA ASP A 114 -10.79 24.74 4.10
C ASP A 114 -10.41 25.02 2.63
N LEU A 115 -11.30 24.72 1.68
CA LEU A 115 -11.06 24.99 0.27
C LEU A 115 -11.31 26.47 -0.04
N MET A 116 -10.26 27.18 -0.42
CA MET A 116 -10.30 28.58 -0.85
C MET A 116 -10.57 28.68 -2.35
N LEU A 117 -11.19 29.78 -2.81
CA LEU A 117 -11.52 30.01 -4.21
C LEU A 117 -10.32 29.91 -5.19
N PRO A 118 -9.09 30.38 -4.88
CA PRO A 118 -7.93 30.19 -5.76
C PRO A 118 -7.44 28.73 -5.87
N GLY A 119 -8.03 27.80 -5.12
CA GLY A 119 -7.75 26.38 -5.21
C GLY A 119 -8.61 25.63 -6.22
N LEU A 120 -9.61 26.29 -6.83
CA LEU A 120 -10.51 25.66 -7.79
C LEU A 120 -9.93 25.65 -9.20
N VAL A 121 -10.12 24.51 -9.89
CA VAL A 121 -9.93 24.42 -11.34
C VAL A 121 -11.26 24.79 -12.01
N LEU A 122 -11.29 25.94 -12.69
CA LEU A 122 -12.48 26.42 -13.42
C LEU A 122 -12.18 26.46 -14.92
N LYS A 123 -13.19 26.14 -15.75
CA LYS A 123 -13.12 26.38 -17.20
C LYS A 123 -13.25 27.89 -17.44
N GLU A 124 -12.27 28.50 -18.10
CA GLU A 124 -12.30 29.91 -18.48
C GLU A 124 -13.12 30.16 -19.76
N PRO A 125 -13.74 31.35 -19.93
CA PRO A 125 -13.83 32.44 -18.97
C PRO A 125 -14.76 32.11 -17.80
N VAL A 126 -14.43 32.60 -16.60
CA VAL A 126 -15.28 32.43 -15.43
C VAL A 126 -16.57 33.23 -15.60
N THR A 127 -17.71 32.57 -15.46
CA THR A 127 -19.05 33.16 -15.54
C THR A 127 -19.81 32.95 -14.23
N LEU A 128 -20.92 33.66 -14.05
CA LEU A 128 -21.83 33.47 -12.91
C LEU A 128 -22.35 32.01 -12.81
N TYR A 129 -22.31 31.24 -13.90
CA TYR A 129 -22.72 29.84 -13.93
C TYR A 129 -21.58 28.83 -13.70
N SER A 130 -20.31 29.26 -13.69
CA SER A 130 -19.15 28.37 -13.47
C SER A 130 -19.15 27.67 -12.11
N PHE A 131 -19.89 28.20 -11.12
CA PHE A 131 -20.08 27.59 -9.80
C PHE A 131 -21.36 26.74 -9.67
N GLY A 132 -22.12 26.55 -10.76
CA GLY A 132 -23.20 25.55 -10.83
C GLY A 132 -24.52 25.90 -10.14
N LYS A 133 -24.81 27.19 -9.90
CA LYS A 133 -26.05 27.72 -9.26
C LYS A 133 -26.35 27.02 -7.93
N LEU A 134 -25.59 27.38 -6.90
CA LEU A 134 -25.58 26.78 -5.57
C LEU A 134 -25.90 27.83 -4.49
N PRO A 135 -26.88 27.58 -3.60
CA PRO A 135 -26.99 28.36 -2.38
C PRO A 135 -25.86 28.02 -1.41
N LYS A 136 -25.60 28.92 -0.46
CA LYS A 136 -24.73 28.69 0.69
C LYS A 136 -25.23 27.51 1.54
N GLY A 137 -24.32 26.71 2.07
CA GLY A 137 -24.63 25.52 2.89
C GLY A 137 -24.92 24.24 2.09
N THR A 138 -24.79 24.25 0.75
CA THR A 138 -25.02 23.05 -0.07
C THR A 138 -23.91 22.02 0.17
N PRO A 139 -24.24 20.73 0.43
CA PRO A 139 -23.25 19.65 0.48
C PRO A 139 -22.52 19.46 -0.86
N MET A 140 -21.20 19.40 -0.82
CA MET A 140 -20.31 19.29 -1.99
C MET A 140 -19.21 18.26 -1.77
N SER A 141 -18.84 17.57 -2.84
CA SER A 141 -17.61 16.76 -2.90
C SER A 141 -16.46 17.57 -3.52
N ILE A 142 -15.22 17.21 -3.19
CA ILE A 142 -14.00 17.81 -3.75
C ILE A 142 -13.17 16.69 -4.38
N ASN A 143 -12.78 16.83 -5.64
CA ASN A 143 -11.91 15.88 -6.36
C ASN A 143 -10.65 16.56 -6.94
N THR A 144 -9.69 15.78 -7.44
CA THR A 144 -8.46 16.32 -8.04
C THR A 144 -8.54 16.32 -9.56
N GLU A 145 -7.80 17.22 -10.19
CA GLU A 145 -7.66 17.30 -11.66
C GLU A 145 -7.27 15.94 -12.30
N GLU A 146 -6.48 15.14 -11.57
CA GLU A 146 -6.05 13.79 -11.94
C GLU A 146 -7.15 12.71 -11.88
N ASN A 147 -8.09 12.82 -10.93
CA ASN A 147 -9.00 11.71 -10.59
C ASN A 147 -10.31 12.21 -9.93
N LYS A 148 -11.42 11.82 -10.55
CA LYS A 148 -12.82 12.09 -10.18
C LYS A 148 -13.23 11.58 -8.78
N ALA A 149 -12.55 10.58 -8.22
CA ALA A 149 -12.81 10.05 -6.89
C ALA A 149 -12.58 11.11 -5.80
N ALA A 150 -13.59 11.30 -4.93
CA ALA A 150 -13.60 12.37 -3.93
C ALA A 150 -12.45 12.28 -2.92
N VAL A 151 -11.77 13.40 -2.68
CA VAL A 151 -10.70 13.57 -1.70
C VAL A 151 -11.23 14.15 -0.38
N ALA A 152 -12.27 14.99 -0.46
CA ALA A 152 -12.89 15.61 0.70
C ALA A 152 -14.40 15.88 0.50
N VAL A 153 -15.11 16.10 1.60
CA VAL A 153 -16.55 16.42 1.67
C VAL A 153 -16.78 17.61 2.59
N GLY A 154 -17.67 18.51 2.19
CA GLY A 154 -17.94 19.76 2.90
C GLY A 154 -19.24 20.45 2.48
N VAL A 155 -19.40 21.71 2.87
CA VAL A 155 -20.52 22.58 2.44
C VAL A 155 -20.04 23.89 1.83
N THR A 156 -20.80 24.47 0.90
CA THR A 156 -20.50 25.79 0.33
C THR A 156 -20.52 26.90 1.40
N ALA A 157 -19.45 27.68 1.50
CA ALA A 157 -19.33 28.78 2.46
C ALA A 157 -20.03 30.08 2.00
N LEU A 158 -20.31 30.16 0.70
CA LEU A 158 -20.87 31.28 -0.07
C LEU A 158 -21.89 30.73 -1.08
N SER A 159 -22.72 31.57 -1.71
CA SER A 159 -23.50 31.16 -2.89
C SER A 159 -22.66 31.20 -4.18
N SER A 160 -23.16 30.68 -5.30
CA SER A 160 -22.48 30.82 -6.61
C SER A 160 -22.31 32.27 -7.04
N GLU A 161 -23.26 33.13 -6.71
CA GLU A 161 -23.25 34.56 -6.99
C GLU A 161 -22.18 35.26 -6.14
N ASP A 162 -22.14 34.96 -4.83
CA ASP A 162 -21.10 35.44 -3.92
C ASP A 162 -19.70 34.96 -4.36
N MET A 163 -19.55 33.70 -4.76
CA MET A 163 -18.27 33.12 -5.23
C MET A 163 -17.75 33.83 -6.50
N TYR A 164 -18.66 34.21 -7.40
CA TYR A 164 -18.35 34.98 -8.60
C TYR A 164 -17.97 36.44 -8.25
N LEU A 165 -18.79 37.11 -7.43
CA LEU A 165 -18.55 38.49 -6.97
C LEU A 165 -17.27 38.64 -6.14
N ALA A 166 -16.87 37.60 -5.42
CA ALA A 166 -15.62 37.56 -4.67
C ALA A 166 -14.35 37.49 -5.54
N ALA A 167 -14.48 37.40 -6.87
CA ALA A 167 -13.38 37.49 -7.84
C ALA A 167 -12.19 36.57 -7.52
N GLY A 168 -12.47 35.35 -7.06
CA GLY A 168 -11.45 34.36 -6.68
C GLY A 168 -10.90 34.49 -5.26
N HIS A 169 -11.30 35.48 -4.46
CA HIS A 169 -10.80 35.67 -3.09
C HIS A 169 -11.72 35.07 -2.01
N GLY A 170 -11.14 34.36 -1.03
CA GLY A 170 -11.86 33.86 0.14
C GLY A 170 -12.26 32.39 0.08
N LYS A 171 -13.25 32.02 0.90
CA LYS A 171 -13.60 30.63 1.23
C LYS A 171 -14.67 30.08 0.27
N CYS A 172 -14.42 28.93 -0.34
CA CYS A 172 -15.37 28.24 -1.21
C CYS A 172 -16.15 27.14 -0.46
N VAL A 173 -15.46 26.17 0.15
CA VAL A 173 -16.07 25.02 0.84
C VAL A 173 -15.49 24.83 2.23
N GLU A 174 -16.35 24.67 3.23
CA GLU A 174 -15.98 24.28 4.60
C GLU A 174 -15.80 22.76 4.68
N VAL A 175 -14.61 22.28 5.06
CA VAL A 175 -14.22 20.86 4.90
C VAL A 175 -14.47 20.04 6.18
N PHE A 176 -15.40 19.11 6.10
CA PHE A 176 -15.82 18.29 7.24
C PHE A 176 -15.01 17.00 7.33
N HIS A 177 -14.78 16.34 6.20
CA HIS A 177 -14.13 15.05 6.10
C HIS A 177 -13.14 15.04 4.93
N VAL A 178 -11.97 14.42 5.11
CA VAL A 178 -10.88 14.37 4.12
C VAL A 178 -10.15 13.04 4.20
N ILE A 179 -9.62 12.56 3.07
CA ILE A 179 -8.83 11.33 3.00
C ILE A 179 -7.68 11.34 4.03
N GLY A 180 -7.54 10.23 4.76
CA GLY A 180 -6.52 10.07 5.82
C GLY A 180 -6.87 10.65 7.20
N ASP A 181 -8.03 11.29 7.37
CA ASP A 181 -8.47 11.79 8.69
C ASP A 181 -8.82 10.67 9.69
N MET A 182 -9.17 11.04 10.94
CA MET A 182 -9.50 10.06 11.98
C MET A 182 -10.80 9.29 11.70
N LEU A 183 -11.65 9.76 10.77
CA LEU A 183 -12.84 9.02 10.31
C LEU A 183 -12.41 7.92 9.34
N CYS A 184 -11.45 8.20 8.46
CA CYS A 184 -10.86 7.21 7.56
C CYS A 184 -10.22 6.03 8.30
N GLN A 185 -9.73 6.26 9.52
CA GLN A 185 -9.12 5.26 10.41
C GLN A 185 -10.15 4.32 11.08
N LEU A 186 -11.45 4.50 10.84
CA LEU A 186 -12.48 3.55 11.25
C LEU A 186 -12.51 2.37 10.28
N GLY A 187 -11.97 1.22 10.72
CA GLY A 187 -11.94 -0.02 9.95
C GLY A 187 -10.62 -0.22 9.19
N LYS A 188 -10.69 -0.96 8.08
CA LYS A 188 -9.64 -0.95 7.05
C LYS A 188 -10.10 0.04 5.97
N PRO A 189 -9.38 1.15 5.72
CA PRO A 189 -9.75 2.05 4.63
C PRO A 189 -9.62 1.31 3.30
N PRO A 190 -10.61 1.35 2.40
CA PRO A 190 -10.39 0.98 1.00
C PRO A 190 -9.34 1.93 0.37
N LEU A 191 -8.67 1.46 -0.68
CA LEU A 191 -7.83 2.33 -1.50
C LEU A 191 -8.72 3.28 -2.31
N ARG A 192 -8.25 4.52 -2.56
CA ARG A 192 -8.93 5.46 -3.46
C ARG A 192 -8.96 4.82 -4.87
N PRO A 193 -10.13 4.54 -5.46
CA PRO A 193 -10.18 4.01 -6.82
C PRO A 193 -9.71 5.07 -7.81
N ASP A 194 -9.18 4.63 -8.95
CA ASP A 194 -9.12 5.49 -10.12
C ASP A 194 -10.48 5.49 -10.82
N LEU A 195 -11.05 6.67 -10.99
CA LEU A 195 -12.33 6.91 -11.67
C LEU A 195 -12.17 7.84 -12.88
N GLY A 196 -10.93 8.03 -13.35
CA GLY A 196 -10.56 8.85 -14.50
C GLY A 196 -10.67 10.35 -14.25
N LEU A 197 -10.34 11.13 -15.29
CA LEU A 197 -10.32 12.59 -15.24
C LEU A 197 -11.73 13.17 -15.01
N PRO A 198 -11.92 14.20 -14.14
CA PRO A 198 -13.24 14.78 -13.87
C PRO A 198 -13.93 15.43 -15.07
N ASN A 199 -13.17 15.86 -16.09
CA ASN A 199 -13.62 16.75 -17.17
C ASN A 199 -14.00 16.05 -18.49
N ILE A 200 -14.11 14.72 -18.52
CA ILE A 200 -14.57 13.99 -19.71
C ILE A 200 -16.11 14.08 -19.78
N ASP A 201 -16.60 15.19 -20.32
CA ASP A 201 -18.01 15.37 -20.68
C ASP A 201 -18.36 14.39 -21.82
N SER A 202 -19.08 13.31 -21.49
CA SER A 202 -19.35 12.16 -22.38
C SER A 202 -20.42 12.44 -23.45
N SER A 203 -20.37 13.63 -24.07
CA SER A 203 -21.33 14.13 -25.06
C SER A 203 -20.67 14.66 -26.35
N ALA A 204 -19.37 14.44 -26.53
CA ALA A 204 -18.60 14.91 -27.70
C ALA A 204 -17.94 13.80 -28.56
N ASN A 205 -18.00 12.52 -28.14
CA ASN A 205 -17.18 11.45 -28.74
C ASN A 205 -17.89 10.52 -29.74
N SER A 206 -19.16 10.74 -30.08
CA SER A 206 -19.90 9.85 -31.02
C SER A 206 -19.68 10.16 -32.52
N LEU A 207 -18.85 11.15 -32.88
CA LEU A 207 -18.67 11.60 -34.28
C LEU A 207 -17.21 11.88 -34.67
N LYS A 208 -16.22 11.20 -34.05
CA LYS A 208 -14.78 11.32 -34.40
C LYS A 208 -13.99 10.01 -34.46
N ASN A 209 -14.66 8.86 -34.45
CA ASN A 209 -14.03 7.52 -34.50
C ASN A 209 -14.43 6.69 -35.75
N ILE A 210 -14.76 7.35 -36.85
CA ILE A 210 -14.78 6.76 -38.20
C ILE A 210 -14.04 7.76 -39.10
N GLU A 211 -13.09 7.27 -39.91
CA GLU A 211 -12.07 8.00 -40.72
C GLU A 211 -10.70 8.22 -40.04
N SER A 212 -9.93 7.12 -39.86
CA SER A 212 -8.47 7.17 -39.61
C SER A 212 -7.71 5.88 -40.01
N VAL A 213 -8.24 5.09 -40.96
CA VAL A 213 -7.45 4.04 -41.65
C VAL A 213 -7.91 3.93 -43.12
N ASN A 214 -7.23 4.65 -44.02
CA ASN A 214 -6.71 4.09 -45.27
C ASN A 214 -5.96 5.16 -46.11
N GLN A 215 -4.65 4.92 -46.27
CA GLN A 215 -3.85 5.13 -47.49
C GLN A 215 -3.67 6.55 -48.09
N GLU A 216 -2.39 6.96 -48.09
CA GLU A 216 -1.72 7.71 -49.16
C GLU A 216 -1.85 6.91 -50.50
N VAL A 217 -1.72 7.43 -51.73
CA VAL A 217 -0.82 8.46 -52.29
C VAL A 217 -1.47 9.04 -53.60
N ILE A 218 -0.86 10.09 -54.19
CA ILE A 218 -1.01 10.60 -55.59
C ILE A 218 -2.08 11.71 -55.84
N ASP A 219 -1.64 12.96 -55.61
CA ASP A 219 -1.35 14.02 -56.60
C ASP A 219 -2.42 14.58 -57.62
N GLN A 220 -2.31 15.91 -57.84
CA GLN A 220 -2.82 16.75 -58.95
C GLN A 220 -4.30 17.28 -59.04
N THR A 221 -4.37 18.62 -59.15
CA THR A 221 -5.34 19.49 -59.89
C THR A 221 -6.83 19.68 -59.48
N GLU A 222 -7.09 20.91 -59.00
CA GLU A 222 -8.09 21.91 -59.49
C GLU A 222 -9.63 21.78 -59.37
N ILE A 223 -10.24 22.95 -59.07
CA ILE A 223 -11.56 23.49 -59.52
C ILE A 223 -12.89 22.99 -58.86
N VAL A 224 -13.32 23.76 -57.84
CA VAL A 224 -14.58 24.57 -57.78
C VAL A 224 -15.99 23.93 -57.96
N SER A 225 -16.94 24.40 -57.10
CA SER A 225 -18.43 24.41 -57.27
C SER A 225 -19.24 23.10 -57.03
N VAL A 226 -20.55 23.11 -56.71
CA VAL A 226 -21.42 24.07 -55.95
C VAL A 226 -22.79 23.41 -55.64
N LYS A 227 -23.46 23.80 -54.53
CA LYS A 227 -24.91 23.55 -54.21
C LYS A 227 -25.38 22.07 -54.08
N LEU A 228 -26.63 21.75 -53.73
CA LEU A 228 -27.64 22.21 -52.72
C LEU A 228 -28.87 21.25 -52.82
N ASP A 229 -29.89 21.44 -51.98
CA ASP A 229 -31.29 20.96 -52.13
C ASP A 229 -31.56 19.45 -51.95
N GLU A 230 -32.70 18.95 -51.43
CA GLU A 230 -33.75 19.52 -50.56
C GLU A 230 -34.60 18.35 -49.92
N LEU A 231 -35.46 18.67 -48.93
CA LEU A 231 -36.85 18.18 -48.65
C LEU A 231 -37.31 16.72 -48.99
N GLU A 232 -38.21 16.04 -48.25
CA GLU A 232 -38.80 16.14 -46.90
C GLU A 232 -39.63 14.86 -46.55
N LEU A 233 -40.25 14.81 -45.35
CA LEU A 233 -41.43 13.99 -44.91
C LEU A 233 -41.75 12.62 -45.58
N SER A 234 -41.98 11.54 -44.82
CA SER A 234 -43.21 11.35 -44.01
C SER A 234 -43.25 10.03 -43.19
N LYS A 235 -44.27 9.86 -42.34
CA LYS A 235 -44.62 8.67 -41.51
C LYS A 235 -45.93 8.01 -42.05
N PRO A 236 -46.57 6.96 -41.45
CA PRO A 236 -46.24 6.10 -40.29
C PRO A 236 -46.49 4.56 -40.53
N LEU A 237 -46.48 3.77 -39.42
CA LEU A 237 -47.26 2.55 -39.05
C LEU A 237 -48.00 1.70 -40.13
N SER A 238 -48.23 0.38 -39.97
CA SER A 238 -47.98 -0.61 -38.90
C SER A 238 -48.19 -2.05 -39.44
N ASP A 239 -47.92 -3.12 -38.66
CA ASP A 239 -48.95 -3.98 -37.99
C ASP A 239 -48.57 -5.46 -37.71
N ILE A 240 -49.33 -6.06 -36.77
CA ILE A 240 -49.57 -7.51 -36.56
C ILE A 240 -48.33 -8.36 -36.13
N LYS A 241 -48.17 -8.78 -34.86
CA LYS A 241 -48.91 -9.81 -34.06
C LYS A 241 -48.48 -11.25 -34.41
N ASP A 242 -48.45 -12.25 -33.51
CA ASP A 242 -48.70 -12.35 -32.06
C ASP A 242 -48.02 -13.64 -31.52
N GLU A 243 -47.76 -13.74 -30.20
CA GLU A 243 -47.93 -14.92 -29.28
C GLU A 243 -47.46 -16.37 -29.67
N VAL A 244 -47.07 -17.34 -28.81
CA VAL A 244 -46.91 -17.49 -27.34
C VAL A 244 -46.25 -18.87 -27.00
N ILE A 245 -45.33 -18.95 -26.00
CA ILE A 245 -45.05 -20.09 -25.04
C ILE A 245 -44.72 -21.51 -25.64
N SER A 246 -43.97 -22.49 -25.07
CA SER A 246 -43.41 -22.80 -23.72
C SER A 246 -42.09 -23.62 -23.79
N THR A 247 -41.14 -23.26 -22.91
CA THR A 247 -40.36 -24.07 -21.93
C THR A 247 -39.89 -25.54 -22.15
N GLU A 248 -38.70 -25.82 -21.56
CA GLU A 248 -38.19 -27.12 -21.01
C GLU A 248 -37.70 -28.21 -21.99
N HIS A 249 -36.64 -29.03 -21.73
CA HIS A 249 -35.56 -29.03 -20.72
C HIS A 249 -34.41 -30.03 -21.11
N VAL A 250 -33.23 -29.93 -20.46
CA VAL A 250 -32.34 -31.04 -19.98
C VAL A 250 -31.40 -31.82 -20.97
N GLU A 251 -30.08 -31.87 -20.59
CA GLU A 251 -29.02 -32.92 -20.74
C GLU A 251 -28.72 -33.57 -22.13
N GLU A 252 -27.56 -34.18 -22.46
CA GLU A 252 -26.17 -34.25 -21.93
C GLU A 252 -25.19 -34.76 -23.03
N GLY A 253 -23.87 -34.78 -22.77
CA GLY A 253 -22.97 -35.86 -23.24
C GLY A 253 -22.08 -35.68 -24.50
N GLU A 254 -20.77 -35.91 -24.30
CA GLU A 254 -19.79 -36.67 -25.14
C GLU A 254 -19.55 -36.25 -26.63
N GLU A 255 -18.32 -36.01 -27.12
CA GLU A 255 -17.14 -36.91 -27.35
C GLU A 255 -17.37 -37.85 -28.58
N GLU A 256 -16.41 -38.18 -29.47
CA GLU A 256 -14.92 -38.25 -29.39
C GLU A 256 -14.23 -38.22 -30.80
N GLU A 257 -12.87 -38.31 -30.85
CA GLU A 257 -11.94 -38.85 -31.90
C GLU A 257 -11.99 -38.41 -33.40
N GLU A 258 -10.92 -37.80 -33.98
CA GLU A 258 -9.74 -38.37 -34.75
C GLU A 258 -9.89 -38.19 -36.29
N GLU A 259 -8.91 -38.33 -37.21
CA GLU A 259 -7.53 -38.88 -37.22
C GLU A 259 -6.61 -38.24 -38.31
N LYS A 260 -5.26 -38.42 -38.18
CA LYS A 260 -4.08 -38.56 -39.12
C LYS A 260 -4.24 -38.32 -40.67
N GLU A 261 -3.22 -38.11 -41.54
CA GLU A 261 -1.74 -37.95 -41.59
C GLU A 261 -1.33 -37.38 -43.01
N SER A 262 -0.08 -37.22 -43.53
CA SER A 262 1.33 -37.46 -43.11
C SER A 262 2.39 -36.69 -43.96
N VAL A 263 3.54 -36.40 -43.34
CA VAL A 263 4.98 -36.53 -43.77
C VAL A 263 5.43 -36.34 -45.24
N GLU A 264 6.39 -35.42 -45.51
CA GLU A 264 7.77 -35.71 -46.00
C GLU A 264 8.73 -34.47 -45.98
N THR A 265 10.01 -34.63 -46.37
CA THR A 265 11.15 -33.69 -46.13
C THR A 265 11.67 -33.06 -47.46
N GLU A 266 12.66 -32.14 -47.59
CA GLU A 266 13.96 -31.92 -46.90
C GLU A 266 14.61 -30.52 -47.20
N ASN A 267 15.67 -30.15 -46.46
CA ASN A 267 16.76 -29.16 -46.77
C ASN A 267 16.56 -27.62 -46.86
N VAL A 268 16.70 -26.97 -45.70
CA VAL A 268 17.54 -25.78 -45.35
C VAL A 268 18.05 -24.81 -46.45
N GLN A 269 17.70 -23.53 -46.31
CA GLN A 269 18.62 -22.37 -46.41
C GLN A 269 18.20 -21.24 -45.44
N ILE A 270 19.08 -20.26 -45.16
CA ILE A 270 18.91 -19.29 -44.05
C ILE A 270 18.90 -17.84 -44.55
N SER A 271 17.79 -17.11 -44.34
CA SER A 271 17.80 -15.64 -44.19
C SER A 271 16.50 -15.06 -43.61
N ASN A 272 16.56 -14.65 -42.34
CA ASN A 272 15.87 -13.53 -41.64
C ASN A 272 14.48 -13.00 -42.06
N ILE A 273 13.70 -12.64 -41.02
CA ILE A 273 12.45 -11.84 -41.00
C ILE A 273 11.19 -12.61 -41.44
N VAL A 274 10.39 -13.03 -40.45
CA VAL A 274 8.98 -13.42 -40.56
C VAL A 274 8.22 -12.85 -39.35
N GLU A 275 6.93 -12.67 -39.51
CA GLU A 275 5.92 -12.16 -38.58
C GLU A 275 5.77 -12.98 -37.27
N PRO A 276 5.04 -12.47 -36.25
CA PRO A 276 4.76 -13.24 -35.03
C PRO A 276 3.91 -14.48 -35.33
N GLU A 277 4.55 -15.64 -35.43
CA GLU A 277 3.89 -16.95 -35.44
C GLU A 277 2.95 -17.09 -34.23
N VAL A 278 1.78 -17.69 -34.44
CA VAL A 278 0.86 -18.04 -33.35
C VAL A 278 1.44 -19.24 -32.59
N VAL A 279 2.34 -18.97 -31.65
CA VAL A 279 2.98 -20.01 -30.83
C VAL A 279 1.92 -20.69 -29.96
N ASP A 280 1.73 -21.99 -30.19
CA ASP A 280 0.93 -22.87 -29.35
C ASP A 280 1.32 -22.69 -27.87
N PRO A 281 0.37 -22.36 -26.95
CA PRO A 281 0.67 -22.07 -25.55
C PRO A 281 1.37 -23.23 -24.81
N VAL A 282 1.30 -24.47 -25.31
CA VAL A 282 2.09 -25.59 -24.77
C VAL A 282 3.59 -25.38 -25.06
N GLN A 283 3.95 -24.95 -26.27
CA GLN A 283 5.35 -24.72 -26.66
C GLN A 283 5.96 -23.52 -25.94
N GLU A 284 5.18 -22.47 -25.66
CA GLU A 284 5.66 -21.36 -24.84
C GLU A 284 5.99 -21.82 -23.42
N MET A 285 5.12 -22.63 -22.81
CA MET A 285 5.36 -23.22 -21.48
C MET A 285 6.56 -24.17 -21.46
N ASP A 286 6.81 -24.91 -22.55
CA ASP A 286 8.01 -25.74 -22.69
C ASP A 286 9.29 -24.89 -22.77
N ARG A 287 9.31 -23.85 -23.62
CA ARG A 287 10.43 -22.89 -23.72
C ARG A 287 10.71 -22.20 -22.39
N LEU A 288 9.66 -21.81 -21.66
CA LEU A 288 9.74 -21.22 -20.33
C LEU A 288 10.32 -22.22 -19.30
N LEU A 289 9.88 -23.47 -19.33
CA LEU A 289 10.37 -24.54 -18.44
C LEU A 289 11.84 -24.86 -18.69
N GLU A 290 12.29 -24.94 -19.96
CA GLU A 290 13.70 -25.09 -20.31
C GLU A 290 14.55 -23.86 -19.88
N TYR A 291 14.07 -22.64 -20.11
CA TYR A 291 14.74 -21.41 -19.69
C TYR A 291 14.93 -21.37 -18.16
N CYS A 292 13.87 -21.62 -17.40
CA CYS A 292 13.93 -21.62 -15.94
C CYS A 292 14.85 -22.71 -15.40
N PHE A 293 14.86 -23.89 -16.03
CA PHE A 293 15.79 -24.98 -15.70
C PHE A 293 17.26 -24.59 -15.94
N LEU A 294 17.58 -24.02 -17.11
CA LEU A 294 18.93 -23.58 -17.45
C LEU A 294 19.40 -22.40 -16.58
N LYS A 295 18.52 -21.45 -16.27
CA LYS A 295 18.77 -20.33 -15.36
C LYS A 295 19.04 -20.84 -13.94
N ALA A 296 18.23 -21.76 -13.41
CA ALA A 296 18.45 -22.39 -12.10
C ALA A 296 19.79 -23.13 -12.01
N CYS A 297 20.16 -23.90 -13.06
CA CYS A 297 21.46 -24.58 -13.15
C CYS A 297 22.65 -23.62 -13.22
N LYS A 298 22.43 -22.34 -13.58
CA LYS A 298 23.49 -21.32 -13.73
C LYS A 298 23.61 -20.38 -12.53
N THR A 299 22.54 -20.17 -11.75
CA THR A 299 22.52 -19.16 -10.68
C THR A 299 22.20 -19.69 -9.29
N THR A 300 21.35 -20.72 -9.14
CA THR A 300 20.80 -21.11 -7.81
C THR A 300 21.27 -22.46 -7.30
N VAL A 301 21.77 -23.37 -8.14
CA VAL A 301 22.28 -24.70 -7.72
C VAL A 301 23.81 -24.72 -7.70
N LYS A 302 24.39 -25.24 -6.61
CA LYS A 302 25.84 -25.49 -6.50
C LYS A 302 26.12 -27.00 -6.50
N VAL A 303 27.36 -27.36 -6.84
CA VAL A 303 27.84 -28.76 -6.81
C VAL A 303 27.72 -29.38 -5.41
N THR A 304 27.84 -28.56 -4.35
CA THR A 304 27.67 -28.94 -2.94
C THR A 304 26.26 -29.40 -2.57
N ASP A 305 25.27 -29.05 -3.39
CA ASP A 305 23.86 -29.21 -3.05
C ASP A 305 23.30 -30.52 -3.63
N LEU A 306 24.15 -31.32 -4.30
CA LEU A 306 23.83 -32.59 -4.93
C LEU A 306 24.40 -33.77 -4.11
N PRO A 307 23.71 -34.92 -4.03
CA PRO A 307 22.44 -35.24 -4.69
C PRO A 307 21.22 -34.61 -4.00
N MET A 308 20.27 -34.09 -4.78
CA MET A 308 19.02 -33.48 -4.26
C MET A 308 17.76 -34.11 -4.84
N LEU A 309 16.65 -33.99 -4.11
CA LEU A 309 15.34 -34.49 -4.52
C LEU A 309 14.77 -33.64 -5.66
N SER A 310 14.19 -34.27 -6.70
CA SER A 310 13.64 -33.54 -7.86
C SER A 310 12.53 -32.55 -7.48
N SER A 311 11.75 -32.83 -6.43
CA SER A 311 10.73 -31.92 -5.89
C SER A 311 11.31 -30.74 -5.10
N ASN A 312 12.49 -30.91 -4.48
CA ASN A 312 13.23 -29.83 -3.80
C ASN A 312 13.85 -28.89 -4.85
N PHE A 313 14.51 -29.46 -5.86
CA PHE A 313 15.00 -28.73 -7.05
C PHE A 313 13.89 -27.89 -7.70
N PHE A 314 12.74 -28.51 -8.01
CA PHE A 314 11.62 -27.80 -8.63
C PHE A 314 11.13 -26.62 -7.77
N LYS A 315 10.87 -26.86 -6.48
CA LYS A 315 10.28 -25.84 -5.60
C LYS A 315 11.23 -24.68 -5.27
N ASN A 316 12.50 -24.98 -4.98
CA ASN A 316 13.42 -24.02 -4.37
C ASN A 316 14.47 -23.45 -5.35
N HIS A 317 14.61 -24.03 -6.55
CA HIS A 317 15.58 -23.59 -7.55
C HIS A 317 14.91 -23.22 -8.88
N LEU A 318 13.98 -24.04 -9.38
CA LEU A 318 13.33 -23.80 -10.69
C LEU A 318 12.26 -22.71 -10.62
N LEU A 319 11.32 -22.76 -9.66
CA LEU A 319 10.33 -21.68 -9.46
C LEU A 319 11.01 -20.33 -9.15
N THR A 320 12.09 -20.35 -8.36
CA THR A 320 12.88 -19.16 -8.01
C THR A 320 13.67 -18.57 -9.19
N ALA A 321 13.86 -19.33 -10.28
CA ALA A 321 14.50 -18.85 -11.50
C ALA A 321 13.52 -18.21 -12.50
N CYS A 322 12.20 -18.31 -12.26
CA CYS A 322 11.16 -17.81 -13.16
C CYS A 322 11.22 -16.28 -13.36
N PRO A 323 11.01 -15.74 -14.57
CA PRO A 323 10.84 -14.31 -14.80
C PRO A 323 9.64 -13.73 -14.02
N PRO A 324 9.71 -12.45 -13.59
CA PRO A 324 8.58 -11.78 -12.94
C PRO A 324 7.40 -11.64 -13.91
N GLY A 325 6.22 -12.12 -13.50
CA GLY A 325 4.99 -12.11 -14.31
C GLY A 325 4.65 -13.45 -14.97
N SER A 326 5.63 -14.36 -15.13
CA SER A 326 5.41 -15.72 -15.65
C SER A 326 5.17 -16.73 -14.50
N ASN A 327 4.53 -17.86 -14.80
CA ASN A 327 4.34 -18.96 -13.85
C ASN A 327 4.50 -20.32 -14.56
N VAL A 328 5.46 -21.13 -14.11
CA VAL A 328 5.80 -22.42 -14.74
C VAL A 328 4.89 -23.54 -14.22
N ASP A 329 3.87 -23.91 -15.01
CA ASP A 329 3.03 -25.08 -14.74
C ASP A 329 3.42 -26.28 -15.62
N VAL A 330 4.08 -27.26 -15.02
CA VAL A 330 4.51 -28.50 -15.68
C VAL A 330 3.32 -29.32 -16.22
N LYS A 331 2.09 -29.11 -15.72
CA LYS A 331 0.89 -29.76 -16.29
C LYS A 331 0.47 -29.18 -17.64
N LYS A 332 0.85 -27.94 -17.94
CA LYS A 332 0.58 -27.24 -19.22
C LYS A 332 1.72 -27.40 -20.23
N SER A 333 2.89 -27.85 -19.79
CA SER A 333 4.00 -28.27 -20.65
C SER A 333 3.71 -29.61 -21.34
N ARG A 334 4.34 -29.89 -22.50
CA ARG A 334 4.20 -31.17 -23.24
C ARG A 334 4.48 -32.41 -22.36
N TYR A 335 5.33 -32.22 -21.36
CA TYR A 335 5.81 -33.27 -20.47
C TYR A 335 4.73 -33.79 -19.51
N LYS A 336 3.74 -32.95 -19.15
CA LYS A 336 2.64 -33.18 -18.18
C LYS A 336 3.05 -33.62 -16.76
N LYS A 337 4.29 -34.10 -16.55
CA LYS A 337 4.88 -34.62 -15.30
C LYS A 337 6.39 -34.31 -15.27
N LEU A 338 6.90 -33.88 -14.12
CA LEU A 338 8.31 -33.48 -13.94
C LEU A 338 9.32 -34.57 -14.33
N SER A 339 9.03 -35.86 -14.06
CA SER A 339 9.94 -36.96 -14.40
C SER A 339 10.09 -37.20 -15.90
N VAL A 340 9.11 -36.82 -16.73
CA VAL A 340 9.24 -36.92 -18.20
C VAL A 340 10.20 -35.84 -18.71
N PHE A 341 10.07 -34.62 -18.17
CA PHE A 341 11.00 -33.51 -18.44
C PHE A 341 12.43 -33.84 -17.98
N LEU A 342 12.61 -34.40 -16.78
CA LEU A 342 13.92 -34.80 -16.28
C LEU A 342 14.53 -35.97 -17.05
N ALA A 343 13.71 -36.91 -17.55
CA ALA A 343 14.17 -37.96 -18.45
C ALA A 343 14.67 -37.38 -19.80
N GLU A 344 13.98 -36.39 -20.37
CA GLU A 344 14.46 -35.72 -21.59
C GLU A 344 15.72 -34.89 -21.35
N MET A 345 15.82 -34.18 -20.21
CA MET A 345 17.05 -33.45 -19.83
C MET A 345 18.23 -34.39 -19.55
N LYS A 346 17.96 -35.63 -19.10
CA LYS A 346 18.94 -36.70 -18.99
C LYS A 346 19.36 -37.26 -20.36
N ALA A 347 18.42 -37.43 -21.30
CA ALA A 347 18.71 -37.82 -22.68
C ALA A 347 19.51 -36.73 -23.44
N LYS A 348 19.18 -35.45 -23.22
CA LYS A 348 19.95 -34.26 -23.64
C LYS A 348 21.32 -34.15 -22.95
N GLY A 349 21.69 -35.10 -22.08
CA GLY A 349 23.02 -35.23 -21.48
C GLY A 349 23.36 -34.20 -20.39
N LEU A 350 22.42 -33.33 -20.02
CA LEU A 350 22.58 -32.22 -19.06
C LEU A 350 22.66 -32.71 -17.61
N ILE A 351 21.90 -33.75 -17.26
CA ILE A 351 21.76 -34.23 -15.88
C ILE A 351 21.79 -35.76 -15.76
N ASN A 352 22.09 -36.25 -14.55
CA ASN A 352 21.87 -37.64 -14.17
C ASN A 352 20.83 -37.72 -13.05
N THR A 353 19.72 -38.42 -13.27
CA THR A 353 18.76 -38.78 -12.22
C THR A 353 18.81 -40.28 -11.89
N SER A 354 18.45 -40.62 -10.66
CA SER A 354 18.22 -41.98 -10.18
C SER A 354 16.87 -42.06 -9.46
N ILE A 355 16.20 -43.21 -9.56
CA ILE A 355 14.88 -43.44 -8.95
C ILE A 355 15.05 -44.52 -7.87
N THR A 356 14.77 -44.15 -6.62
CA THR A 356 14.81 -45.08 -5.48
C THR A 356 13.45 -45.07 -4.79
N LYS A 357 12.82 -46.24 -4.66
CA LYS A 357 11.49 -46.43 -4.02
C LYS A 357 10.41 -45.47 -4.56
N GLY A 358 10.37 -45.28 -5.88
CA GLY A 358 9.40 -44.40 -6.56
C GLY A 358 9.69 -42.90 -6.45
N VAL A 359 10.83 -42.50 -5.86
CA VAL A 359 11.20 -41.10 -5.68
C VAL A 359 12.45 -40.79 -6.51
N GLU A 360 12.35 -39.78 -7.37
CA GLU A 360 13.43 -39.36 -8.27
C GLU A 360 14.37 -38.34 -7.61
N THR A 361 15.68 -38.58 -7.77
CA THR A 361 16.77 -37.82 -7.16
C THR A 361 17.78 -37.41 -8.23
N LEU A 362 18.14 -36.14 -8.25
CA LEU A 362 19.13 -35.52 -9.13
C LEU A 362 20.53 -35.72 -8.55
N LEU A 363 21.38 -36.49 -9.25
CA LEU A 363 22.72 -36.89 -8.78
C LEU A 363 23.83 -35.93 -9.22
N SER A 364 23.79 -35.45 -10.47
CA SER A 364 24.78 -34.53 -11.02
C SER A 364 24.21 -33.71 -12.18
N ILE A 365 24.73 -32.49 -12.35
CA ILE A 365 24.42 -31.55 -13.43
C ILE A 365 25.74 -31.25 -14.17
N LYS A 366 25.72 -31.23 -15.50
CA LYS A 366 26.88 -30.84 -16.32
C LYS A 366 26.84 -29.35 -16.65
N PHE A 367 27.35 -28.53 -15.72
CA PHE A 367 27.42 -27.07 -15.84
C PHE A 367 28.17 -26.58 -17.11
N ASP A 368 29.09 -27.38 -17.64
CA ASP A 368 29.86 -27.07 -18.84
C ASP A 368 29.12 -27.20 -20.19
N HIS A 369 27.87 -27.66 -20.20
CA HIS A 369 27.14 -28.01 -21.42
C HIS A 369 26.89 -26.79 -22.35
N PRO A 370 26.97 -26.94 -23.70
CA PRO A 370 26.80 -25.83 -24.65
C PRO A 370 25.50 -25.02 -24.48
N LEU A 371 24.40 -25.67 -24.06
CA LEU A 371 23.11 -24.99 -23.82
C LEU A 371 23.16 -24.04 -22.60
N VAL A 372 23.91 -24.37 -21.55
CA VAL A 372 24.11 -23.50 -20.37
C VAL A 372 25.05 -22.33 -20.70
N LYS A 373 26.02 -22.57 -21.60
CA LYS A 373 26.96 -21.55 -22.08
C LYS A 373 26.34 -20.58 -23.09
N LYS A 374 25.41 -21.01 -23.95
CA LYS A 374 24.65 -20.14 -24.85
C LYS A 374 23.68 -19.17 -24.14
N LEU A 375 23.28 -19.45 -22.90
CA LEU A 375 22.33 -18.62 -22.16
C LEU A 375 22.96 -17.30 -21.68
N ILE A 376 22.75 -16.19 -22.40
CA ILE A 376 23.02 -14.84 -21.89
C ILE A 376 21.85 -14.47 -20.95
N VAL A 377 22.16 -14.14 -19.69
CA VAL A 377 21.17 -13.67 -18.71
C VAL A 377 21.30 -12.16 -18.61
N THR A 378 20.38 -11.44 -19.28
CA THR A 378 20.38 -9.97 -19.38
C THR A 378 19.51 -9.31 -18.29
N GLU A 379 19.15 -10.06 -17.25
CA GLU A 379 18.37 -9.59 -16.10
C GLU A 379 19.32 -9.38 -14.92
N GLU A 380 19.27 -8.19 -14.28
CA GLU A 380 20.01 -7.93 -13.05
C GLU A 380 19.54 -8.87 -11.92
N PRO A 381 20.44 -9.28 -11.00
CA PRO A 381 20.06 -10.13 -9.88
C PRO A 381 19.12 -9.35 -8.94
N ILE A 382 17.82 -9.67 -9.02
CA ILE A 382 16.79 -9.10 -8.13
C ILE A 382 17.25 -9.27 -6.68
N THR A 383 17.55 -8.14 -6.02
CA THR A 383 17.88 -8.11 -4.59
C THR A 383 16.73 -8.76 -3.84
N ALA A 384 16.97 -9.91 -3.22
CA ALA A 384 15.90 -10.70 -2.61
C ALA A 384 15.11 -9.84 -1.61
N GLU A 385 13.80 -9.73 -1.81
CA GLU A 385 12.93 -9.02 -0.88
C GLU A 385 13.14 -9.58 0.53
N PRO A 386 13.33 -8.72 1.55
CA PRO A 386 13.64 -9.18 2.88
C PRO A 386 12.43 -9.93 3.45
N VAL A 387 12.50 -11.27 3.43
CA VAL A 387 11.53 -12.19 4.04
C VAL A 387 11.17 -11.63 5.42
N VAL A 388 9.91 -11.22 5.58
CA VAL A 388 9.49 -10.32 6.67
C VAL A 388 9.73 -10.99 8.01
N SER A 389 10.86 -10.64 8.63
CA SER A 389 11.28 -11.24 9.87
C SER A 389 10.48 -10.65 11.03
N ASN A 390 9.92 -11.53 11.85
CA ASN A 390 9.31 -11.17 13.13
C ASN A 390 10.36 -10.85 14.22
N SER A 391 11.65 -10.84 13.88
CA SER A 391 12.72 -10.36 14.77
C SER A 391 12.75 -8.83 14.84
N ALA A 392 12.67 -8.27 16.04
CA ALA A 392 12.92 -6.84 16.24
C ALA A 392 14.39 -6.49 15.96
N VAL A 393 14.64 -5.85 14.83
CA VAL A 393 15.96 -5.31 14.46
C VAL A 393 16.07 -3.90 15.05
N VAL A 394 16.86 -3.78 16.12
CA VAL A 394 17.24 -2.50 16.70
C VAL A 394 18.59 -2.06 16.11
N SER A 395 18.60 -0.90 15.48
CA SER A 395 19.78 -0.25 14.89
C SER A 395 20.01 1.13 15.54
N GLU A 396 21.28 1.50 15.76
CA GLU A 396 21.64 2.86 16.19
C GLU A 396 21.68 3.82 15.00
N CYS A 397 21.02 4.96 15.13
CA CYS A 397 21.01 6.01 14.11
C CYS A 397 21.08 7.39 14.77
N TYR A 398 21.48 8.40 13.99
CA TYR A 398 21.68 9.76 14.50
C TYR A 398 20.96 10.76 13.59
N ARG A 399 20.26 11.70 14.22
CA ARG A 399 19.53 12.75 13.51
C ARG A 399 20.38 14.02 13.37
N VAL A 400 20.43 14.57 12.16
CA VAL A 400 21.17 15.79 11.82
C VAL A 400 20.67 16.97 12.66
N THR A 401 21.59 17.63 13.35
CA THR A 401 21.35 18.81 14.19
C THR A 401 21.93 20.06 13.53
N ALA A 402 21.47 21.24 13.96
CA ALA A 402 21.95 22.51 13.43
C ALA A 402 23.48 22.70 13.61
N ASP A 403 24.07 22.11 14.66
CA ASP A 403 25.51 22.14 14.88
C ASP A 403 26.30 21.48 13.73
N VAL A 404 25.86 20.34 13.19
CA VAL A 404 26.63 19.57 12.18
C VAL A 404 26.34 19.96 10.73
N LEU A 405 25.34 20.83 10.48
CA LEU A 405 24.96 21.27 9.13
C LEU A 405 26.12 21.82 8.29
N PRO A 406 27.07 22.64 8.80
CA PRO A 406 28.13 23.22 7.97
C PRO A 406 29.06 22.21 7.29
N VAL A 407 29.05 20.96 7.76
CA VAL A 407 29.76 19.83 7.14
C VAL A 407 28.82 19.01 6.26
N LEU A 408 27.64 18.65 6.77
CA LEU A 408 26.74 17.71 6.07
C LEU A 408 25.95 18.35 4.90
N SER A 409 25.73 19.67 4.91
CA SER A 409 25.07 20.35 3.78
C SER A 409 25.90 20.30 2.50
N LYS A 410 27.23 20.19 2.58
CA LYS A 410 28.12 19.98 1.42
C LYS A 410 27.86 18.65 0.70
N PHE A 411 27.17 17.71 1.34
CA PHE A 411 26.77 16.40 0.79
C PHE A 411 25.25 16.30 0.55
N GLY A 412 24.52 17.42 0.62
CA GLY A 412 23.09 17.48 0.33
C GLY A 412 22.14 17.11 1.49
N PHE A 413 22.64 16.97 2.73
CA PHE A 413 21.79 16.65 3.89
C PHE A 413 21.19 17.89 4.57
N GLU A 414 19.95 17.75 5.03
CA GLU A 414 19.16 18.80 5.67
C GLU A 414 18.98 18.63 7.18
N LYS A 415 18.38 19.64 7.82
CA LYS A 415 18.16 19.71 9.28
C LYS A 415 17.02 18.79 9.73
N GLY A 416 17.32 17.51 9.84
CA GLY A 416 16.41 16.54 10.44
C GLY A 416 16.53 15.13 9.89
N ASP A 417 17.39 14.93 8.91
CA ASP A 417 17.69 13.64 8.30
C ASP A 417 18.25 12.65 9.32
N VAL A 418 18.15 11.36 9.02
CA VAL A 418 18.54 10.26 9.90
C VAL A 418 19.59 9.42 9.20
N MET A 419 20.75 9.26 9.83
CA MET A 419 21.92 8.61 9.25
C MET A 419 22.50 7.55 10.19
N LYS A 420 23.15 6.53 9.63
CA LYS A 420 23.80 5.44 10.38
C LYS A 420 25.28 5.75 10.60
N ARG A 421 25.87 5.17 11.65
CA ARG A 421 27.27 5.45 12.07
C ARG A 421 28.31 5.26 10.95
N ALA A 422 28.06 4.33 10.02
CA ALA A 422 28.91 4.06 8.87
C ALA A 422 28.88 5.20 7.83
N GLU A 423 27.68 5.71 7.51
CA GLU A 423 27.50 6.85 6.59
C GLU A 423 28.15 8.11 7.15
N ILE A 424 27.94 8.40 8.44
CA ILE A 424 28.54 9.56 9.11
C ILE A 424 30.07 9.45 9.11
N ARG A 425 30.64 8.24 9.35
CA ARG A 425 32.08 7.99 9.21
C ARG A 425 32.56 8.20 7.76
N LYS A 426 31.80 7.79 6.74
CA LYS A 426 32.12 8.03 5.33
C LYS A 426 32.19 9.54 5.05
N TYR A 427 31.08 10.27 5.19
CA TYR A 427 31.01 11.69 4.82
C TYR A 427 31.94 12.58 5.65
N PHE A 428 32.16 12.26 6.94
CA PHE A 428 33.17 12.96 7.75
C PHE A 428 34.60 12.74 7.21
N THR A 429 34.94 11.52 6.82
CA THR A 429 36.26 11.22 6.23
C THR A 429 36.42 11.86 4.85
N GLU A 430 35.32 11.95 4.08
CA GLU A 430 35.27 12.59 2.77
C GLU A 430 35.46 14.11 2.87
N TYR A 431 34.77 14.77 3.82
CA TYR A 431 34.97 16.18 4.15
C TYR A 431 36.41 16.50 4.56
N VAL A 432 36.98 15.69 5.45
CA VAL A 432 38.37 15.83 5.92
C VAL A 432 39.40 15.73 4.80
N LYS A 433 39.12 14.93 3.74
CA LYS A 433 39.97 14.86 2.53
C LYS A 433 39.80 16.05 1.61
N VAL A 434 38.56 16.53 1.40
CA VAL A 434 38.27 17.68 0.53
C VAL A 434 38.87 18.98 1.08
N GLU A 435 39.00 19.09 2.41
CA GLU A 435 39.54 20.27 3.10
C GLU A 435 41.04 20.10 3.49
N ASP A 436 41.69 19.00 3.07
CA ASP A 436 43.07 18.61 3.38
C ASP A 436 43.46 18.68 4.87
N LEU A 437 42.58 18.18 5.74
CA LEU A 437 42.73 18.28 7.20
C LEU A 437 43.42 17.08 7.86
N GLN A 438 43.87 16.08 7.09
CA GLN A 438 44.38 14.81 7.61
C GLN A 438 45.91 14.72 7.54
N ASP A 439 46.55 14.53 8.69
CA ASP A 439 47.97 14.25 8.84
C ASP A 439 48.17 12.83 9.38
N GLY A 440 48.15 11.85 8.48
CA GLY A 440 48.20 10.42 8.81
C GLY A 440 47.00 9.95 9.64
N LYS A 441 47.17 9.84 10.96
CA LYS A 441 46.09 9.49 11.94
C LYS A 441 45.52 10.71 12.67
N ILE A 442 46.12 11.88 12.49
CA ILE A 442 45.81 13.13 13.18
C ILE A 442 44.90 13.97 12.29
N LEU A 443 43.88 14.56 12.88
CA LEU A 443 42.97 15.54 12.29
C LEU A 443 43.37 16.94 12.77
N LYS A 444 43.72 17.83 11.84
CA LYS A 444 43.88 19.27 12.08
C LYS A 444 42.49 19.91 12.09
N LEU A 445 42.16 20.67 13.14
CA LEU A 445 40.83 21.27 13.26
C LEU A 445 40.76 22.62 12.54
N ASN A 446 40.05 22.68 11.42
CA ASN A 446 39.61 23.96 10.86
C ASN A 446 38.59 24.66 11.81
N PRO A 447 38.35 25.98 11.67
CA PRO A 447 37.45 26.71 12.56
C PRO A 447 36.02 26.14 12.63
N VAL A 448 35.55 25.52 11.54
CA VAL A 448 34.24 24.85 11.47
C VAL A 448 34.22 23.63 12.40
N LEU A 449 35.16 22.68 12.25
CA LEU A 449 35.24 21.50 13.09
C LEU A 449 35.55 21.85 14.56
N ALA A 450 36.37 22.86 14.83
CA ALA A 450 36.63 23.35 16.18
C ALA A 450 35.35 23.88 16.85
N GLY A 451 34.57 24.70 16.14
CA GLY A 451 33.28 25.22 16.61
C GLY A 451 32.23 24.12 16.83
N ILE A 452 32.15 23.14 15.90
CA ILE A 452 31.27 21.97 16.03
C ILE A 452 31.65 21.15 17.27
N MET A 453 32.92 20.74 17.38
CA MET A 453 33.41 19.87 18.45
C MET A 453 33.53 20.58 19.82
N ARG A 454 33.43 21.92 19.86
CA ARG A 454 33.63 22.76 21.06
C ARG A 454 34.93 22.41 21.79
N THR A 455 36.03 22.30 21.05
CA THR A 455 37.34 22.06 21.64
C THR A 455 37.81 23.23 22.50
N LYS A 456 38.75 22.96 23.42
CA LYS A 456 39.43 24.03 24.18
C LYS A 456 40.23 24.91 23.21
N VAL A 457 40.38 26.19 23.54
CA VAL A 457 40.99 27.24 22.68
C VAL A 457 42.41 26.90 22.16
N HIS A 458 43.10 25.95 22.80
CA HIS A 458 44.45 25.49 22.41
C HIS A 458 44.51 23.99 22.03
N GLN A 459 43.39 23.39 21.59
CA GLN A 459 43.39 22.05 20.97
C GLN A 459 43.21 22.19 19.46
N GLU A 460 44.33 22.24 18.74
CA GLU A 460 44.40 22.35 17.28
C GLU A 460 44.30 20.98 16.58
N THR A 461 44.66 19.89 17.27
CA THR A 461 44.68 18.52 16.74
C THR A 461 43.90 17.51 17.58
N VAL A 462 43.25 16.56 16.90
CA VAL A 462 42.45 15.46 17.47
C VAL A 462 42.77 14.17 16.70
N THR A 463 42.52 12.96 17.22
CA THR A 463 42.63 11.74 16.38
C THR A 463 41.44 11.65 15.42
N MET A 464 41.58 10.95 14.29
CA MET A 464 40.44 10.76 13.37
C MET A 464 39.22 10.09 14.04
N GLU A 465 39.45 9.12 14.94
CA GLU A 465 38.34 8.43 15.62
C GLU A 465 37.69 9.29 16.71
N ASP A 466 38.47 10.08 17.47
CA ASP A 466 37.93 11.07 18.41
C ASP A 466 37.17 12.19 17.68
N GLY A 467 37.63 12.58 16.48
CA GLY A 467 36.93 13.55 15.64
C GLY A 467 35.54 13.04 15.23
N ILE A 468 35.47 11.81 14.71
CA ILE A 468 34.20 11.14 14.37
C ILE A 468 33.30 10.99 15.61
N ASN A 469 33.85 10.58 16.75
CA ASN A 469 33.09 10.42 18.00
C ASN A 469 32.55 11.74 18.53
N LYS A 470 33.37 12.81 18.55
CA LYS A 470 32.94 14.16 18.92
C LYS A 470 31.86 14.69 17.97
N PHE A 471 32.02 14.51 16.66
CA PHE A 471 31.07 14.94 15.64
C PHE A 471 29.70 14.26 15.81
N ILE A 472 29.69 12.93 15.95
CA ILE A 472 28.48 12.14 16.24
C ILE A 472 27.84 12.58 17.58
N GLY A 473 28.66 12.93 18.58
CA GLY A 473 28.21 13.47 19.87
C GLY A 473 27.51 14.84 19.80
N ARG A 474 27.48 15.52 18.64
CA ARG A 474 26.69 16.74 18.41
C ARG A 474 25.39 16.46 17.65
N MET A 475 25.23 15.28 17.07
CA MET A 475 23.98 14.80 16.46
C MET A 475 23.02 14.29 17.55
N THR A 476 21.72 14.21 17.25
CA THR A 476 20.76 13.64 18.20
C THR A 476 20.78 12.12 18.10
N HIS A 477 21.22 11.42 19.13
CA HIS A 477 21.16 9.96 19.20
C HIS A 477 19.72 9.47 19.10
N MET A 478 19.48 8.47 18.26
CA MET A 478 18.21 7.78 18.12
C MET A 478 18.40 6.26 18.00
N HIS A 479 17.30 5.52 18.01
CA HIS A 479 17.24 4.11 17.69
C HIS A 479 16.17 3.89 16.63
N GLU A 480 16.51 3.15 15.59
CA GLU A 480 15.61 2.63 14.57
C GLU A 480 15.21 1.22 15.02
N VAL A 481 13.92 0.95 15.20
CA VAL A 481 13.40 -0.35 15.63
C VAL A 481 12.44 -0.86 14.56
N THR A 482 12.87 -1.89 13.83
CA THR A 482 12.05 -2.53 12.78
C THR A 482 11.50 -3.85 13.31
N LEU A 483 10.16 -4.01 13.28
CA LEU A 483 9.46 -5.24 13.63
C LEU A 483 8.40 -5.54 12.55
N ALA A 484 8.49 -6.72 11.92
CA ALA A 484 7.51 -7.19 10.92
C ALA A 484 7.18 -6.16 9.82
N GLY A 485 8.21 -5.43 9.33
CA GLY A 485 8.08 -4.39 8.31
C GLY A 485 7.79 -2.97 8.84
N ASN A 486 7.25 -2.83 10.06
CA ASN A 486 7.03 -1.53 10.67
C ASN A 486 8.34 -1.00 11.30
N THR A 487 8.80 0.16 10.85
CA THR A 487 9.99 0.85 11.38
C THR A 487 9.58 2.02 12.27
N LEU A 488 10.07 2.05 13.50
CA LEU A 488 9.87 3.15 14.46
C LEU A 488 11.19 3.85 14.78
N LEU A 489 11.13 5.17 14.96
CA LEU A 489 12.27 6.02 15.32
C LEU A 489 12.10 6.57 16.74
N HIS A 490 13.00 6.17 17.66
CA HIS A 490 12.97 6.58 19.05
C HIS A 490 14.15 7.51 19.39
N THR A 491 13.86 8.72 19.85
CA THR A 491 14.87 9.72 20.26
C THR A 491 15.48 9.37 21.62
N GLY A 492 16.81 9.48 21.72
CA GLY A 492 17.56 9.19 22.94
C GLY A 492 17.84 7.70 23.15
N LYS A 493 17.97 7.30 24.42
CA LYS A 493 18.24 5.91 24.82
C LYS A 493 16.95 5.09 24.74
N LEU A 494 16.98 3.96 24.03
CA LEU A 494 15.86 3.02 23.98
C LEU A 494 15.59 2.46 25.38
N GLU A 495 14.38 2.68 25.91
CA GLU A 495 13.98 2.05 27.16
C GLU A 495 13.57 0.58 26.91
N PRO A 496 14.15 -0.39 27.63
CA PRO A 496 13.77 -1.80 27.48
C PRO A 496 12.35 -2.06 28.01
N ILE A 497 11.73 -3.12 27.52
CA ILE A 497 10.46 -3.65 28.01
C ILE A 497 10.62 -3.99 29.49
N ASP A 498 9.72 -3.47 30.31
CA ASP A 498 9.88 -3.40 31.76
C ASP A 498 8.71 -4.14 32.41
N MET A 499 8.98 -5.39 32.84
CA MET A 499 8.01 -6.25 33.49
C MET A 499 8.11 -6.11 35.01
N ARG A 500 6.99 -6.01 35.73
CA ARG A 500 6.98 -5.96 37.20
C ARG A 500 5.78 -6.67 37.77
N VAL A 501 5.91 -7.22 38.98
CA VAL A 501 4.79 -7.82 39.72
C VAL A 501 4.40 -6.88 40.85
N THR A 502 3.16 -6.41 40.85
CA THR A 502 2.61 -5.59 41.93
C THR A 502 1.50 -6.34 42.66
N VAL A 503 1.22 -5.95 43.91
CA VAL A 503 0.14 -6.50 44.72
C VAL A 503 -0.98 -5.47 44.76
N ARG A 504 -2.19 -5.87 44.36
CA ARG A 504 -3.43 -5.08 44.50
C ARG A 504 -4.25 -5.58 45.69
N SER A 505 -5.41 -4.97 45.94
CA SER A 505 -6.27 -5.26 47.09
C SER A 505 -6.57 -6.76 47.27
N GLY A 506 -6.63 -7.20 48.54
CA GLY A 506 -6.80 -8.61 48.89
C GLY A 506 -5.58 -9.50 48.57
N GLY A 507 -4.37 -8.94 48.52
CA GLY A 507 -3.13 -9.69 48.30
C GLY A 507 -2.94 -10.23 46.87
N LYS A 508 -3.83 -9.87 45.93
CA LYS A 508 -3.82 -10.39 44.56
C LYS A 508 -2.64 -9.81 43.78
N LYS A 509 -1.75 -10.69 43.31
CA LYS A 509 -0.61 -10.33 42.45
C LYS A 509 -1.11 -10.07 41.03
N VAL A 510 -0.60 -9.01 40.41
CA VAL A 510 -0.77 -8.70 38.98
C VAL A 510 0.59 -8.44 38.35
N THR A 511 0.73 -8.80 37.08
CA THR A 511 1.91 -8.51 36.26
C THR A 511 1.63 -7.28 35.43
N LEU A 512 2.55 -6.32 35.42
CA LEU A 512 2.50 -5.12 34.58
C LEU A 512 3.66 -5.15 33.59
N VAL A 513 3.36 -4.84 32.33
CA VAL A 513 4.31 -4.85 31.22
C VAL A 513 4.30 -3.47 30.58
N ASN A 514 5.43 -2.77 30.67
CA ASN A 514 5.58 -1.39 30.22
C ASN A 514 6.45 -1.33 28.94
N ASN A 515 6.37 -0.20 28.22
CA ASN A 515 7.26 0.15 27.09
C ASN A 515 7.15 -0.80 25.87
N LEU A 516 6.01 -1.48 25.69
CA LEU A 516 5.76 -2.38 24.54
C LEU A 516 5.78 -1.64 23.19
N GLU A 517 5.17 -0.45 23.15
CA GLU A 517 5.09 0.38 21.93
C GLU A 517 6.47 0.83 21.43
N THR A 518 7.47 0.90 22.32
CA THR A 518 8.88 1.21 22.00
C THR A 518 9.57 0.12 21.16
N PHE A 519 8.89 -1.01 20.94
CA PHE A 519 9.33 -2.11 20.09
C PHE A 519 8.32 -2.42 18.98
N GLY A 520 7.35 -1.53 18.73
CA GLY A 520 6.28 -1.75 17.75
C GLY A 520 5.21 -2.75 18.19
N ILE A 521 5.24 -3.22 19.45
CA ILE A 521 4.29 -4.21 19.96
C ILE A 521 2.99 -3.49 20.36
N ASN A 522 1.92 -3.73 19.62
CA ASN A 522 0.58 -3.18 19.87
C ASN A 522 0.00 -3.70 21.20
N PRO A 523 -0.24 -2.85 22.22
CA PRO A 523 -0.74 -3.28 23.52
C PRO A 523 -2.10 -3.98 23.46
N LYS A 524 -2.95 -3.69 22.44
CA LYS A 524 -4.28 -4.30 22.27
C LYS A 524 -4.22 -5.73 21.73
N GLU A 525 -3.18 -6.07 20.99
CA GLU A 525 -2.95 -7.43 20.48
C GLU A 525 -2.19 -8.25 21.52
N PHE A 526 -1.12 -7.67 22.09
CA PHE A 526 -0.39 -8.27 23.21
C PHE A 526 -1.31 -8.60 24.40
N SER A 527 -2.23 -7.70 24.77
CA SER A 527 -3.21 -7.95 25.84
C SER A 527 -4.20 -9.07 25.52
N LYS A 528 -4.52 -9.37 24.25
CA LYS A 528 -5.35 -10.54 23.88
C LYS A 528 -4.54 -11.82 23.95
N GLU A 529 -3.27 -11.77 23.56
CA GLU A 529 -2.37 -12.92 23.65
C GLU A 529 -2.11 -13.31 25.10
N CYS A 530 -1.93 -12.33 26.00
CA CYS A 530 -1.90 -12.58 27.43
C CYS A 530 -3.21 -13.14 28.04
N GLN A 531 -4.34 -13.15 27.30
CA GLN A 531 -5.56 -13.83 27.74
C GLN A 531 -5.59 -15.32 27.37
N SER A 532 -4.71 -15.78 26.46
CA SER A 532 -4.70 -17.19 26.01
C SER A 532 -4.32 -18.19 27.11
N ILE A 533 -3.72 -17.71 28.22
CA ILE A 533 -3.39 -18.49 29.42
C ILE A 533 -4.53 -18.55 30.45
N GLY A 534 -5.74 -18.11 30.10
CA GLY A 534 -6.89 -18.05 31.03
C GLY A 534 -6.79 -16.94 32.08
N ALA A 535 -5.80 -16.04 31.96
CA ALA A 535 -5.69 -14.86 32.81
C ALA A 535 -6.45 -13.68 32.18
N SER A 536 -7.18 -12.90 32.98
CA SER A 536 -7.68 -11.60 32.51
C SER A 536 -6.50 -10.66 32.30
N ALA A 537 -6.48 -9.94 31.17
CA ALA A 537 -5.52 -8.90 30.89
C ALA A 537 -6.22 -7.64 30.34
N THR A 538 -5.76 -6.47 30.78
CA THR A 538 -6.32 -5.15 30.44
C THR A 538 -5.21 -4.13 30.23
N ILE A 539 -5.49 -3.08 29.45
CA ILE A 539 -4.58 -1.94 29.32
C ILE A 539 -4.88 -0.93 30.44
N THR A 540 -3.85 -0.38 31.07
CA THR A 540 -3.94 0.64 32.12
C THR A 540 -2.80 1.64 32.02
N ASP A 541 -3.09 2.92 32.15
CA ASP A 541 -2.05 3.97 32.20
C ASP A 541 -1.37 3.97 33.57
N ASP A 542 -0.04 3.90 33.59
CA ASP A 542 0.78 3.83 34.82
C ASP A 542 1.40 5.21 35.13
N PRO A 543 1.15 5.80 36.32
CA PRO A 543 1.68 7.13 36.66
C PRO A 543 3.20 7.22 36.50
N GLY A 544 3.66 8.13 35.64
CA GLY A 544 5.09 8.33 35.34
C GLY A 544 5.63 7.53 34.15
N LYS A 545 4.81 6.73 33.45
CA LYS A 545 5.17 6.11 32.16
C LYS A 545 4.64 6.94 30.99
N LYS A 546 5.34 6.89 29.85
CA LYS A 546 4.98 7.58 28.60
C LYS A 546 4.03 6.79 27.70
N THR A 547 4.05 5.46 27.82
CA THR A 547 3.24 4.51 27.05
C THR A 547 2.29 3.78 27.99
N PRO A 548 1.08 3.40 27.55
CA PRO A 548 0.17 2.58 28.34
C PRO A 548 0.80 1.22 28.70
N SER A 549 0.42 0.67 29.85
CA SER A 549 0.91 -0.61 30.37
C SER A 549 -0.12 -1.72 30.14
N VAL A 550 0.33 -2.94 29.83
CA VAL A 550 -0.53 -4.13 29.86
C VAL A 550 -0.47 -4.76 31.24
N LEU A 551 -1.62 -4.85 31.90
CA LEU A 551 -1.83 -5.55 33.15
C LEU A 551 -2.34 -6.97 32.86
N VAL A 552 -1.74 -7.98 33.48
CA VAL A 552 -2.18 -9.39 33.43
C VAL A 552 -2.41 -9.90 34.86
N GLN A 553 -3.51 -10.60 35.11
CA GLN A 553 -3.82 -11.16 36.44
C GLN A 553 -2.87 -12.32 36.81
N GLY A 554 -2.42 -12.35 38.07
CA GLY A 554 -1.43 -13.30 38.56
C GLY A 554 0.02 -12.85 38.36
N ASN A 555 0.98 -13.70 38.74
CA ASN A 555 2.39 -13.55 38.36
C ASN A 555 2.65 -14.38 37.10
N GLN A 556 2.69 -13.71 35.94
CA GLN A 556 2.81 -14.31 34.62
C GLN A 556 4.13 -13.97 33.93
N ILE A 557 5.12 -13.47 34.68
CA ILE A 557 6.44 -13.01 34.17
C ILE A 557 7.09 -14.03 33.22
N LEU A 558 7.05 -15.32 33.56
CA LEU A 558 7.63 -16.38 32.71
C LEU A 558 6.90 -16.52 31.36
N TYR A 559 5.57 -16.40 31.34
CA TYR A 559 4.79 -16.46 30.10
C TYR A 559 5.00 -15.20 29.26
N VAL A 560 4.94 -14.01 29.87
CA VAL A 560 5.20 -12.73 29.20
C VAL A 560 6.60 -12.72 28.57
N TYR A 561 7.62 -13.16 29.32
CA TYR A 561 8.99 -13.28 28.81
C TYR A 561 9.11 -14.29 27.67
N LYS A 562 8.45 -15.45 27.77
CA LYS A 562 8.40 -16.46 26.70
C LYS A 562 7.75 -15.89 25.43
N LEU A 563 6.60 -15.24 25.56
CA LEU A 563 5.88 -14.60 24.46
C LEU A 563 6.76 -13.55 23.74
N LEU A 564 7.42 -12.68 24.50
CA LEU A 564 8.32 -11.65 23.97
C LEU A 564 9.56 -12.24 23.27
N THR A 565 10.14 -13.32 23.80
CA THR A 565 11.39 -13.90 23.27
C THR A 565 11.18 -14.92 22.14
N GLU A 566 10.04 -15.61 22.08
CA GLU A 566 9.75 -16.61 21.04
C GLU A 566 8.90 -16.05 19.88
N LYS A 567 7.82 -15.32 20.19
CA LYS A 567 6.89 -14.82 19.15
C LYS A 567 7.34 -13.47 18.58
N TYR A 568 7.63 -12.50 19.47
CA TYR A 568 8.10 -11.17 19.09
C TYR A 568 9.64 -11.11 18.93
N GLN A 569 10.34 -12.21 19.24
CA GLN A 569 11.77 -12.40 19.04
C GLN A 569 12.65 -11.25 19.59
N ILE A 570 12.19 -10.62 20.68
CA ILE A 570 12.87 -9.51 21.33
C ILE A 570 14.15 -10.02 22.01
N LYS A 571 15.30 -9.42 21.68
CA LYS A 571 16.59 -9.76 22.30
C LYS A 571 16.52 -9.57 23.82
N LYS A 572 17.02 -10.55 24.57
CA LYS A 572 16.97 -10.60 26.05
C LYS A 572 17.56 -9.35 26.73
N THR A 573 18.48 -8.65 26.07
CA THR A 573 19.06 -7.36 26.51
C THR A 573 18.03 -6.23 26.62
N TYR A 574 16.89 -6.32 25.94
CA TYR A 574 15.83 -5.33 25.92
C TYR A 574 14.62 -5.71 26.80
N ILE A 575 14.77 -6.68 27.72
CA ILE A 575 13.70 -7.11 28.63
C ILE A 575 14.23 -7.12 30.08
N ARG A 576 13.53 -6.42 30.98
CA ARG A 576 13.79 -6.41 32.44
C ARG A 576 12.64 -7.04 33.21
N GLY A 577 12.89 -7.48 34.45
CA GLY A 577 11.86 -8.00 35.35
C GLY A 577 11.74 -9.51 35.42
N LEU A 578 12.63 -10.27 34.75
CA LEU A 578 12.68 -11.72 34.84
C LEU A 578 12.99 -12.20 36.27
N GLU A 579 13.68 -11.38 37.05
CA GLU A 579 13.94 -11.52 38.48
C GLU A 579 12.66 -11.63 39.35
N PHE A 580 11.52 -11.11 38.87
CA PHE A 580 10.22 -11.23 39.53
C PHE A 580 9.44 -12.51 39.17
N ALA A 581 10.03 -13.39 38.36
CA ALA A 581 9.45 -14.68 38.00
C ALA A 581 9.14 -15.53 39.25
N PRO A 582 8.04 -16.33 39.24
CA PRO A 582 7.83 -17.33 40.27
C PRO A 582 8.97 -18.33 40.21
N LYS A 583 9.79 -18.37 41.26
CA LYS A 583 10.87 -19.37 41.42
C LYS A 583 10.24 -20.76 41.28
N LYS A 584 10.77 -21.58 40.36
CA LYS A 584 10.45 -23.01 40.35
C LYS A 584 10.78 -23.56 41.74
N LYS A 585 9.81 -24.23 42.38
CA LYS A 585 10.14 -25.15 43.46
C LYS A 585 11.06 -26.22 42.87
N LYS A 586 12.18 -26.49 43.54
CA LYS A 586 12.94 -27.72 43.33
C LYS A 586 12.16 -28.89 43.94
#